data_AF-A0A9P3EWV3-F1
#
_entry.id   AF-A0A9P3EWV3-F1
#
_cell.length_a   1.000
_cell.length_b   1.000
_cell.length_c   1.000
_cell.angle_alpha   90.00
_cell.angle_beta   90.00
_cell.angle_gamma   90.00
#
_symmetry.space_group_name_H-M   'P 1'
#
loop_
_entity.id
_entity.type
_entity.pdbx_description
1 polymer ?
#
loop_
_entity_poly.entity_id
_entity_poly.type
_entity_poly.pdbx_seq_one_letter_code
_entity_poly.pdbx_strand_id
1 'polypeptide(L)'
;MQIWGNIFGHIEIPLGANKPEEENDWFSPRERVPPVFEEEEVWRLFFGTMAPWEVEEIACFWRHCYHRWAEPYFEASDNLLSYGVTFISDIPPDEKPPFTRYWDDCDDLKRREDDCRESLACMGPSLLVKMLRERNSRARRDLVLANAISLHHFFGEYWPRPDFEMPGALPLLFPADRFNFGTDFDGLKEILNTLPPHERPNVAWTQLWLGAGLDYPEVFVDMFCYGEPSSCWDWGFALWSDERLIEWGALDQPSLRRDVYA
;
A
#
# COMPACT_ATOMS: atom_id res chain seq x y z
N MET A 1 1.83 15.81 2.01
CA MET A 1 1.82 14.43 1.47
C MET A 1 3.22 13.80 1.33
N GLN A 2 4.31 14.47 1.73
CA GLN A 2 5.62 13.81 1.91
C GLN A 2 5.63 12.77 3.05
N ILE A 3 4.61 12.77 3.92
CA ILE A 3 4.50 11.85 5.06
C ILE A 3 4.40 10.39 4.59
N TRP A 4 3.65 10.09 3.53
CA TRP A 4 3.45 8.71 3.05
C TRP A 4 4.74 8.07 2.52
N GLY A 5 5.43 8.78 1.62
CA GLY A 5 6.72 8.37 1.07
C GLY A 5 7.88 8.43 2.08
N ASN A 6 7.74 9.14 3.20
CA ASN A 6 8.72 9.13 4.28
C ASN A 6 8.50 8.00 5.31
N ILE A 7 7.34 7.34 5.28
CA ILE A 7 7.02 6.25 6.20
C ILE A 7 7.21 4.90 5.49
N PHE A 8 6.57 4.72 4.34
CA PHE A 8 6.52 3.43 3.63
C PHE A 8 7.39 3.38 2.37
N GLY A 9 7.85 4.54 1.92
CA GLY A 9 8.59 4.67 0.67
C GLY A 9 9.98 5.24 0.88
N HIS A 10 10.66 5.44 -0.25
CA HIS A 10 11.83 6.30 -0.31
C HIS A 10 11.40 7.69 -0.83
N ILE A 11 12.28 8.67 -0.63
CA ILE A 11 12.07 10.04 -1.10
C ILE A 11 12.14 10.08 -2.63
N GLU A 12 11.18 10.78 -3.26
CA GLU A 12 11.17 11.00 -4.71
C GLU A 12 12.52 11.55 -5.20
N ILE A 13 13.11 10.87 -6.16
CA ILE A 13 14.29 11.34 -6.88
C ILE A 13 13.80 12.14 -8.11
N PRO A 14 14.03 13.47 -8.12
CA PRO A 14 13.66 14.29 -9.26
C PRO A 14 14.58 14.00 -10.46
N LEU A 15 14.05 14.19 -11.67
CA LEU A 15 14.86 14.08 -12.89
C LEU A 15 16.03 15.07 -12.85
N GLY A 16 17.24 14.57 -13.14
CA GLY A 16 18.47 15.37 -13.10
C GLY A 16 19.23 15.29 -11.77
N ALA A 17 18.67 14.65 -10.74
CA ALA A 17 19.45 14.24 -9.58
C ALA A 17 20.28 13.00 -9.90
N ASN A 18 21.54 12.99 -9.45
CA ASN A 18 22.48 11.88 -9.67
C ASN A 18 22.43 10.83 -8.54
N LYS A 19 21.81 11.18 -7.42
CA LYS A 19 21.64 10.33 -6.23
C LYS A 19 20.56 10.94 -5.32
N PRO A 20 19.90 10.14 -4.47
CA PRO A 20 19.09 10.70 -3.40
C PRO A 20 19.96 11.54 -2.45
N GLU A 21 19.44 12.69 -2.01
CA GLU A 21 20.09 13.52 -0.99
C GLU A 21 19.99 12.86 0.40
N GLU A 22 18.85 12.22 0.66
CA GLU A 22 18.51 11.50 1.88
C GLU A 22 17.78 10.19 1.51
N GLU A 23 18.00 9.13 2.29
CA GLU A 23 17.25 7.87 2.17
C GLU A 23 16.59 7.54 3.51
N ASN A 24 15.45 6.84 3.43
CA ASN A 24 14.78 6.30 4.60
C ASN A 24 15.42 4.95 4.96
N ASP A 25 16.37 4.99 5.89
CA ASP A 25 17.11 3.82 6.37
C ASP A 25 16.43 3.12 7.56
N TRP A 26 15.13 3.35 7.83
CA TRP A 26 14.44 2.76 8.99
C TRP A 26 14.58 1.23 9.05
N PHE A 27 14.59 0.57 7.88
CA PHE A 27 14.41 -0.90 7.76
C PHE A 27 15.48 -1.62 6.95
N SER A 28 16.32 -0.88 6.24
CA SER A 28 17.53 -1.42 5.59
C SER A 28 18.68 -0.48 5.88
N PRO A 29 19.08 -0.41 7.15
CA PRO A 29 20.28 0.32 7.54
C PRO A 29 21.45 -0.04 6.63
N ARG A 30 22.28 0.97 6.33
CA ARG A 30 23.60 0.75 5.73
C ARG A 30 24.35 -0.33 6.51
N GLU A 31 25.07 -1.20 5.79
CA GLU A 31 25.70 -2.42 6.34
C GLU A 31 26.18 -2.25 7.80
N ARG A 32 25.71 -3.15 8.67
CA ARG A 32 26.08 -3.26 10.11
C ARG A 32 25.43 -2.28 11.08
N VAL A 33 24.38 -1.56 10.69
CA VAL A 33 23.50 -0.85 11.63
C VAL A 33 22.23 -1.69 11.83
N PRO A 34 21.68 -1.84 13.04
CA PRO A 34 20.38 -2.47 13.25
C PRO A 34 19.24 -1.54 12.75
N PRO A 35 18.06 -2.08 12.39
CA PRO A 35 16.92 -1.25 12.00
C PRO A 35 16.55 -0.28 13.13
N VAL A 36 15.99 0.88 12.76
CA VAL A 36 15.59 1.90 13.74
C VAL A 36 14.33 1.49 14.50
N PHE A 37 13.43 0.78 13.83
CA PHE A 37 12.18 0.27 14.35
C PHE A 37 11.96 -1.17 13.89
N GLU A 38 11.39 -1.99 14.75
CA GLU A 38 10.78 -3.28 14.36
C GLU A 38 9.43 -3.02 13.65
N GLU A 39 8.97 -3.96 12.82
CA GLU A 39 7.72 -3.83 12.04
C GLU A 39 6.50 -3.46 12.93
N GLU A 40 6.40 -4.04 14.12
CA GLU A 40 5.34 -3.73 15.08
C GLU A 40 5.42 -2.31 15.64
N GLU A 41 6.62 -1.78 15.84
CA GLU A 41 6.83 -0.42 16.35
C GLU A 41 6.40 0.60 15.31
N VAL A 42 6.66 0.33 14.02
CA VAL A 42 6.17 1.12 12.89
C VAL A 42 4.66 1.11 12.88
N TRP A 43 4.06 -0.07 12.97
CA TRP A 43 2.61 -0.20 12.98
C TRP A 43 1.99 0.61 14.13
N ARG A 44 2.50 0.44 15.35
CA ARG A 44 2.02 1.17 16.53
C ARG A 44 2.21 2.68 16.38
N LEU A 45 3.32 3.12 15.80
CA LEU A 45 3.64 4.53 15.63
C LEU A 45 2.70 5.21 14.62
N PHE A 46 2.39 4.55 13.50
CA PHE A 46 1.64 5.17 12.40
C PHE A 46 0.16 4.81 12.35
N PHE A 47 -0.20 3.60 12.77
CA PHE A 47 -1.55 3.06 12.64
C PHE A 47 -2.19 2.69 13.96
N GLY A 48 -1.41 2.50 15.03
CA GLY A 48 -1.94 2.11 16.33
C GLY A 48 -2.99 3.08 16.91
N THR A 49 -2.98 4.34 16.48
CA THR A 49 -3.93 5.38 16.90
C THR A 49 -5.10 5.58 15.93
N MET A 50 -5.12 4.86 14.81
CA MET A 50 -6.16 4.90 13.79
C MET A 50 -7.21 3.81 14.05
N ALA A 51 -8.47 4.11 13.76
CA ALA A 51 -9.50 3.10 13.80
C ALA A 51 -9.22 2.03 12.72
N PRO A 52 -9.54 0.75 12.97
CA PRO A 52 -9.16 -0.33 12.05
C PRO A 52 -9.65 -0.15 10.60
N TRP A 53 -10.83 0.43 10.40
CA TRP A 53 -11.35 0.74 9.05
C TRP A 53 -10.59 1.87 8.35
N GLU A 54 -10.07 2.87 9.08
CA GLU A 54 -9.24 3.93 8.49
C GLU A 54 -7.93 3.35 7.94
N VAL A 55 -7.41 2.30 8.59
CA VAL A 55 -6.21 1.60 8.10
C VAL A 55 -6.52 0.79 6.84
N GLU A 56 -7.71 0.19 6.73
CA GLU A 56 -8.14 -0.45 5.48
C GLU A 56 -8.47 0.54 4.36
N GLU A 57 -8.93 1.75 4.67
CA GLU A 57 -9.06 2.84 3.68
C GLU A 57 -7.68 3.19 3.09
N ILE A 58 -6.68 3.31 3.96
CA ILE A 58 -5.27 3.49 3.61
C ILE A 58 -4.77 2.34 2.72
N ALA A 59 -5.05 1.10 3.10
CA ALA A 59 -4.68 -0.10 2.32
C ALA A 59 -5.34 -0.11 0.94
N CYS A 60 -6.65 0.16 0.88
CA CYS A 60 -7.41 0.28 -0.36
C CYS A 60 -6.87 1.40 -1.25
N PHE A 61 -6.51 2.55 -0.68
CA PHE A 61 -5.94 3.67 -1.42
C PHE A 61 -4.54 3.35 -1.97
N TRP A 62 -3.69 2.71 -1.17
CA TRP A 62 -2.39 2.23 -1.60
C TRP A 62 -2.52 1.23 -2.76
N ARG A 63 -3.42 0.25 -2.63
CA ARG A 63 -3.67 -0.74 -3.67
C ARG A 63 -4.23 -0.11 -4.95
N HIS A 64 -5.10 0.89 -4.80
CA HIS A 64 -5.54 1.71 -5.92
C HIS A 64 -4.34 2.37 -6.63
N CYS A 65 -3.41 2.97 -5.88
CA CYS A 65 -2.19 3.56 -6.46
C CYS A 65 -1.32 2.51 -7.17
N TYR A 66 -1.11 1.34 -6.57
CA TYR A 66 -0.40 0.20 -7.17
C TYR A 66 -0.98 -0.18 -8.55
N HIS A 67 -2.31 -0.26 -8.65
CA HIS A 67 -2.99 -0.57 -9.93
C HIS A 67 -2.86 0.56 -10.94
N ARG A 68 -2.91 1.82 -10.49
CA ARG A 68 -2.74 2.99 -11.37
C ARG A 68 -1.31 3.15 -11.90
N TRP A 69 -0.33 2.52 -11.26
CA TRP A 69 1.05 2.46 -11.76
C TRP A 69 1.24 1.45 -12.91
N ALA A 70 0.33 0.51 -13.13
CA ALA A 70 0.50 -0.57 -14.11
C ALA A 70 0.84 -0.04 -15.52
N GLU A 71 0.00 0.82 -16.08
CA GLU A 71 0.20 1.39 -17.42
C GLU A 71 1.54 2.14 -17.56
N PRO A 72 1.85 3.16 -16.74
CA PRO A 72 3.13 3.87 -16.86
C PRO A 72 4.36 2.97 -16.63
N TYR A 73 4.24 1.96 -15.77
CA TYR A 73 5.31 1.01 -15.49
C TYR A 73 5.56 0.07 -16.68
N PHE A 74 4.48 -0.47 -17.27
CA PHE A 74 4.58 -1.32 -18.45
C PHE A 74 5.11 -0.57 -19.66
N GLU A 75 4.69 0.68 -19.87
CA GLU A 75 5.28 1.52 -20.92
C GLU A 75 6.80 1.65 -20.75
N ALA A 76 7.27 1.90 -19.53
CA ALA A 76 8.70 2.04 -19.24
C ALA A 76 9.47 0.73 -19.43
N SER A 77 8.95 -0.39 -18.91
CA SER A 77 9.58 -1.70 -19.03
C SER A 77 9.58 -2.21 -20.47
N ASP A 78 8.47 -2.08 -21.20
CA ASP A 78 8.39 -2.45 -22.62
C ASP A 78 9.33 -1.60 -23.49
N ASN A 79 9.48 -0.30 -23.16
CA ASN A 79 10.47 0.54 -23.84
C ASN A 79 11.89 0.00 -23.68
N LEU A 80 12.29 -0.40 -22.48
CA LEU A 80 13.62 -0.96 -22.25
C LEU A 80 13.78 -2.33 -22.91
N LEU A 81 12.77 -3.21 -22.80
CA LEU A 81 12.78 -4.53 -23.44
C LEU A 81 12.91 -4.45 -24.97
N SER A 82 12.47 -3.35 -25.59
CA SER A 82 12.62 -3.16 -27.04
C SER A 82 14.08 -3.11 -27.52
N TYR A 83 15.04 -2.84 -26.62
CA TYR A 83 16.48 -2.90 -26.89
C TYR A 83 17.05 -4.32 -26.81
N GLY A 84 16.26 -5.31 -26.38
CA GLY A 84 16.65 -6.70 -26.26
C GLY A 84 17.41 -7.02 -24.97
N VAL A 85 18.12 -8.15 -24.96
CA VAL A 85 18.96 -8.58 -23.83
C VAL A 85 20.27 -7.78 -23.87
N THR A 86 20.23 -6.58 -23.30
CA THR A 86 21.36 -5.64 -23.27
C THR A 86 21.38 -4.85 -21.97
N PHE A 87 22.56 -4.28 -21.66
CA PHE A 87 22.70 -3.37 -20.54
C PHE A 87 22.11 -2.00 -20.90
N ILE A 88 21.51 -1.32 -19.94
CA ILE A 88 21.04 0.07 -20.13
C ILE A 88 22.23 0.99 -20.46
N SER A 89 23.44 0.62 -20.03
CA SER A 89 24.67 1.34 -20.35
C SER A 89 25.00 1.37 -21.85
N ASP A 90 24.53 0.38 -22.61
CA ASP A 90 24.80 0.15 -24.03
C ASP A 90 23.71 0.72 -24.98
N ILE A 91 22.63 1.28 -24.43
CA ILE A 91 21.57 1.97 -25.20
C ILE A 91 22.18 3.20 -25.94
N PRO A 92 21.69 3.56 -27.14
CA PRO A 92 22.12 4.76 -27.86
C PRO A 92 22.18 6.02 -26.96
N PRO A 93 23.22 6.87 -27.06
CA PRO A 93 23.44 7.97 -26.13
C PRO A 93 22.28 8.98 -26.01
N ASP A 94 21.50 9.15 -27.07
CA ASP A 94 20.33 10.03 -27.13
C ASP A 94 19.06 9.41 -26.52
N GLU A 95 19.04 8.09 -26.36
CA GLU A 95 17.95 7.31 -25.78
C GLU A 95 18.25 6.85 -24.35
N LYS A 96 19.52 6.91 -23.94
CA LYS A 96 20.00 6.44 -22.64
C LYS A 96 19.35 7.24 -21.50
N PRO A 97 18.76 6.57 -20.49
CA PRO A 97 18.25 7.24 -19.31
C PRO A 97 19.36 8.03 -18.60
N PRO A 98 19.09 9.23 -18.06
CA PRO A 98 20.09 10.04 -17.39
C PRO A 98 20.54 9.44 -16.05
N PHE A 99 19.68 8.63 -15.43
CA PHE A 99 19.94 7.99 -14.14
C PHE A 99 19.26 6.63 -14.08
N THR A 100 20.01 5.61 -13.69
CA THR A 100 19.54 4.24 -13.49
C THR A 100 19.97 3.81 -12.10
N ARG A 101 19.07 3.99 -11.11
CA ARG A 101 19.43 3.89 -9.69
C ARG A 101 20.06 2.56 -9.32
N TYR A 102 19.36 1.46 -9.65
CA TYR A 102 19.74 0.07 -9.39
C TYR A 102 19.51 -0.84 -10.59
N TRP A 103 19.36 -0.24 -11.78
CA TRP A 103 18.95 -0.92 -12.99
C TRP A 103 20.12 -0.99 -13.95
N ASP A 104 20.58 -2.21 -14.24
CA ASP A 104 21.71 -2.45 -15.10
C ASP A 104 21.26 -3.08 -16.42
N ASP A 105 20.31 -4.01 -16.38
CA ASP A 105 19.78 -4.72 -17.54
C ASP A 105 18.45 -4.09 -18.02
N CYS A 106 18.22 -4.13 -19.34
CA CYS A 106 16.98 -3.63 -19.92
C CYS A 106 15.73 -4.44 -19.54
N ASP A 107 15.88 -5.64 -18.97
CA ASP A 107 14.78 -6.48 -18.51
C ASP A 107 14.60 -6.52 -16.99
N ASP A 108 15.42 -5.78 -16.22
CA ASP A 108 15.36 -5.76 -14.76
C ASP A 108 14.00 -5.30 -14.22
N LEU A 109 13.45 -4.20 -14.78
CA LEU A 109 12.11 -3.74 -14.41
C LEU A 109 11.08 -4.86 -14.64
N LYS A 110 11.12 -5.53 -15.79
CA LYS A 110 10.11 -6.56 -16.07
C LYS A 110 10.19 -7.75 -15.10
N ARG A 111 11.40 -8.13 -14.69
CA ARG A 111 11.62 -9.23 -13.73
C ARG A 111 11.20 -8.89 -12.31
N ARG A 112 11.16 -7.60 -11.95
CA ARG A 112 10.89 -7.09 -10.60
C ARG A 112 9.58 -6.29 -10.52
N GLU A 113 8.64 -6.60 -11.40
CA GLU A 113 7.42 -5.82 -11.58
C GLU A 113 6.67 -5.57 -10.27
N ASP A 114 6.38 -6.64 -9.52
CA ASP A 114 5.57 -6.57 -8.31
C ASP A 114 6.26 -5.68 -7.27
N ASP A 115 7.50 -6.02 -6.88
CA ASP A 115 8.29 -5.26 -5.91
C ASP A 115 8.39 -3.76 -6.29
N CYS A 116 8.65 -3.47 -7.57
CA CYS A 116 8.79 -2.10 -8.03
C CYS A 116 7.49 -1.31 -7.95
N ARG A 117 6.37 -1.92 -8.32
CA ARG A 117 5.07 -1.25 -8.30
C ARG A 117 4.59 -1.04 -6.87
N GLU A 118 4.87 -1.98 -5.96
CA GLU A 118 4.61 -1.77 -4.52
C GLU A 118 5.43 -0.61 -3.97
N SER A 119 6.72 -0.53 -4.32
CA SER A 119 7.58 0.60 -3.93
C SER A 119 7.05 1.93 -4.47
N LEU A 120 6.66 1.99 -5.75
CA LEU A 120 6.10 3.19 -6.36
C LEU A 120 4.75 3.60 -5.75
N ALA A 121 3.92 2.64 -5.33
CA ALA A 121 2.68 2.91 -4.61
C ALA A 121 2.95 3.51 -3.21
N CYS A 122 4.01 3.04 -2.53
CA CYS A 122 4.46 3.59 -1.25
C CYS A 122 5.01 5.02 -1.33
N MET A 123 5.36 5.54 -2.51
CA MET A 123 5.74 6.95 -2.67
C MET A 123 4.54 7.90 -2.63
N GLY A 124 3.33 7.34 -2.69
CA GLY A 124 2.08 8.06 -2.57
C GLY A 124 1.62 8.76 -3.86
N PRO A 125 0.47 9.45 -3.79
CA PRO A 125 -0.25 9.90 -4.98
C PRO A 125 0.39 11.09 -5.68
N SER A 126 1.24 11.87 -5.02
CA SER A 126 1.88 13.05 -5.64
C SER A 126 2.72 12.66 -6.85
N LEU A 127 3.58 11.64 -6.70
CA LEU A 127 4.41 11.15 -7.79
C LEU A 127 3.55 10.48 -8.86
N LEU A 128 2.56 9.68 -8.48
CA LEU A 128 1.63 9.06 -9.42
C LEU A 128 0.90 10.12 -10.26
N VAL A 129 0.39 11.19 -9.66
CA VAL A 129 -0.28 12.29 -10.38
C VAL A 129 0.69 13.00 -11.32
N LYS A 130 1.94 13.22 -10.90
CA LYS A 130 3.01 13.76 -11.76
C LYS A 130 3.24 12.84 -12.96
N MET A 131 3.37 11.54 -12.74
CA MET A 131 3.56 10.52 -13.78
C MET A 131 2.40 10.49 -14.78
N LEU A 132 1.16 10.44 -14.29
CA LEU A 132 -0.04 10.40 -15.14
C LEU A 132 -0.26 11.67 -15.95
N ARG A 133 0.28 12.81 -15.51
CA ARG A 133 0.19 14.09 -16.22
C ARG A 133 1.35 14.31 -17.19
N GLU A 134 2.46 13.63 -17.00
CA GLU A 134 3.61 13.70 -17.90
C GLU A 134 3.24 13.10 -19.25
N ARG A 135 3.45 13.86 -20.33
CA ARG A 135 3.07 13.49 -21.69
C ARG A 135 4.22 12.89 -22.47
N ASN A 136 5.46 13.17 -22.05
CA ASN A 136 6.65 12.65 -22.69
C ASN A 136 6.95 11.24 -22.15
N SER A 137 6.85 10.24 -23.04
CA SER A 137 7.11 8.83 -22.70
C SER A 137 8.52 8.57 -22.19
N ARG A 138 9.53 9.28 -22.72
CA ARG A 138 10.91 9.18 -22.21
C ARG A 138 11.02 9.74 -20.79
N ALA A 139 10.41 10.89 -20.53
CA ALA A 139 10.40 11.47 -19.18
C ALA A 139 9.68 10.55 -18.17
N ARG A 140 8.59 9.91 -18.60
CA ARG A 140 7.88 8.88 -17.83
C ARG A 140 8.79 7.70 -17.50
N ARG A 141 9.44 7.10 -18.51
CA ARG A 141 10.41 6.01 -18.32
C ARG A 141 11.52 6.42 -17.34
N ASP A 142 12.09 7.60 -17.52
CA ASP A 142 13.18 8.07 -16.67
C ASP A 142 12.72 8.32 -15.22
N LEU A 143 11.47 8.77 -15.01
CA LEU A 143 10.86 8.86 -13.68
C LEU A 143 10.70 7.49 -13.02
N VAL A 144 10.25 6.48 -13.77
CA VAL A 144 10.15 5.10 -13.28
C VAL A 144 11.54 4.57 -12.92
N LEU A 145 12.55 4.73 -13.79
CA LEU A 145 13.90 4.24 -13.51
C LEU A 145 14.55 4.92 -12.30
N ALA A 146 14.28 6.20 -12.07
CA ALA A 146 14.80 6.91 -10.92
C ALA A 146 14.16 6.49 -9.59
N ASN A 147 12.90 6.04 -9.61
CA ASN A 147 12.07 5.87 -8.42
C ASN A 147 11.56 4.43 -8.20
N ALA A 148 11.63 3.53 -9.17
CA ALA A 148 11.35 2.13 -8.93
C ALA A 148 12.52 1.52 -8.17
N ILE A 149 12.22 0.68 -7.17
CA ILE A 149 13.22 -0.11 -6.42
C ILE A 149 12.58 -1.44 -6.05
N SER A 150 13.35 -2.53 -6.11
CA SER A 150 12.87 -3.89 -5.80
C SER A 150 13.20 -4.37 -4.37
N LEU A 151 13.76 -3.53 -3.51
CA LEU A 151 14.33 -3.92 -2.21
C LEU A 151 13.92 -2.93 -1.10
N HIS A 152 12.62 -2.65 -0.98
CA HIS A 152 12.11 -1.87 0.15
C HIS A 152 10.88 -2.50 0.76
N HIS A 153 10.74 -2.24 2.04
CA HIS A 153 9.57 -2.56 2.81
C HIS A 153 8.37 -1.78 2.28
N PHE A 154 7.23 -2.45 2.12
CA PHE A 154 6.01 -1.83 1.61
C PHE A 154 4.84 -1.98 2.58
N PHE A 155 3.77 -1.20 2.35
CA PHE A 155 2.63 -1.09 3.26
C PHE A 155 2.12 -2.46 3.78
N GLY A 156 1.99 -3.44 2.88
CA GLY A 156 1.52 -4.79 3.22
C GLY A 156 2.41 -5.53 4.22
N GLU A 157 3.73 -5.33 4.18
CA GLU A 157 4.65 -5.99 5.12
C GLU A 157 4.48 -5.49 6.56
N TYR A 158 3.99 -4.27 6.75
CA TYR A 158 3.67 -3.74 8.08
C TYR A 158 2.29 -4.16 8.57
N TRP A 159 1.49 -4.85 7.76
CA TRP A 159 0.17 -5.28 8.17
C TRP A 159 0.32 -6.26 9.34
N PRO A 160 -0.30 -5.98 10.49
CA PRO A 160 0.00 -6.72 11.68
C PRO A 160 -0.66 -8.09 11.56
N ARG A 161 0.11 -9.11 11.89
CA ARG A 161 -0.35 -10.49 11.92
C ARG A 161 -0.47 -10.89 13.38
N PRO A 162 -1.63 -10.63 14.03
CA PRO A 162 -1.81 -11.08 15.40
C PRO A 162 -1.74 -12.61 15.40
N ASP A 163 -0.67 -13.16 15.96
CA ASP A 163 -0.58 -14.56 16.33
C ASP A 163 -0.50 -14.68 17.86
N PHE A 164 -0.56 -15.92 18.36
CA PHE A 164 -0.57 -16.17 19.81
C PHE A 164 0.74 -15.78 20.52
N GLU A 165 1.83 -15.55 19.78
CA GLU A 165 3.16 -15.29 20.34
C GLU A 165 3.55 -13.80 20.25
N MET A 166 3.02 -13.07 19.26
CA MET A 166 3.26 -11.65 19.04
C MET A 166 1.94 -10.87 18.97
N PRO A 167 1.61 -10.05 20.00
CA PRO A 167 0.33 -9.36 20.04
C PRO A 167 0.18 -8.27 18.96
N GLY A 168 1.25 -7.96 18.20
CA GLY A 168 1.23 -7.22 16.94
C GLY A 168 0.40 -5.95 16.95
N ALA A 169 -0.79 -6.04 16.34
CA ALA A 169 -1.74 -4.94 16.14
C ALA A 169 -2.44 -4.45 17.42
N LEU A 170 -2.49 -5.30 18.45
CA LEU A 170 -3.37 -5.15 19.59
C LEU A 170 -2.59 -5.03 20.92
N PRO A 171 -3.17 -4.36 21.93
CA PRO A 171 -4.37 -3.53 21.83
C PRO A 171 -4.12 -2.26 20.99
N LEU A 172 -5.19 -1.73 20.39
CA LEU A 172 -5.19 -0.41 19.77
C LEU A 172 -4.78 0.67 20.79
N LEU A 173 -4.24 1.79 20.31
CA LEU A 173 -3.80 2.93 21.12
C LEU A 173 -4.83 4.05 21.09
N PHE A 174 -4.82 4.92 22.10
CA PHE A 174 -5.69 6.10 22.12
C PHE A 174 -5.49 6.99 20.88
N PRO A 175 -6.55 7.44 20.18
CA PRO A 175 -7.97 7.29 20.53
C PRO A 175 -8.68 6.06 19.94
N ALA A 176 -8.01 5.22 19.15
CA ALA A 176 -8.59 4.04 18.52
C ALA A 176 -8.95 2.92 19.51
N ASP A 177 -8.30 2.88 20.66
CA ASP A 177 -8.63 1.99 21.78
C ASP A 177 -10.10 2.04 22.20
N ARG A 178 -10.78 3.19 21.99
CA ARG A 178 -12.22 3.36 22.23
C ARG A 178 -13.11 2.40 21.42
N PHE A 179 -12.58 1.81 20.34
CA PHE A 179 -13.28 0.87 19.48
C PHE A 179 -12.99 -0.59 19.82
N ASN A 180 -12.07 -0.86 20.75
CA ASN A 180 -11.72 -2.22 21.13
C ASN A 180 -12.73 -2.81 22.12
N PHE A 181 -13.84 -3.32 21.59
CA PHE A 181 -14.91 -3.98 22.37
C PHE A 181 -14.65 -5.47 22.64
N GLY A 182 -13.49 -6.01 22.20
CA GLY A 182 -13.20 -7.43 22.30
C GLY A 182 -14.26 -8.28 21.58
N THR A 183 -14.99 -9.09 22.35
CA THR A 183 -16.07 -9.96 21.86
C THR A 183 -17.46 -9.31 21.89
N ASP A 184 -17.59 -8.07 22.37
CA ASP A 184 -18.86 -7.34 22.42
C ASP A 184 -19.17 -6.66 21.08
N PHE A 185 -19.65 -7.47 20.13
CA PHE A 185 -20.06 -7.02 18.80
C PHE A 185 -21.18 -5.99 18.81
N ASP A 186 -22.15 -6.15 19.71
CA ASP A 186 -23.30 -5.27 19.78
C ASP A 186 -22.88 -3.90 20.32
N GLY A 187 -22.01 -3.85 21.33
CA GLY A 187 -21.40 -2.61 21.82
C GLY A 187 -20.63 -1.86 20.73
N LEU A 188 -19.85 -2.56 19.90
CA LEU A 188 -19.18 -1.95 18.75
C LEU A 188 -20.18 -1.37 17.74
N LYS A 189 -21.23 -2.12 17.40
CA LYS A 189 -22.28 -1.63 16.47
C LYS A 189 -23.00 -0.42 17.04
N GLU A 190 -23.30 -0.41 18.34
CA GLU A 190 -23.94 0.70 19.02
C GLU A 190 -23.08 1.96 18.94
N ILE A 191 -21.80 1.90 19.31
CA ILE A 191 -20.92 3.08 19.25
C ILE A 191 -20.78 3.62 17.82
N LEU A 192 -20.61 2.75 16.82
CA LEU A 192 -20.48 3.15 15.42
C LEU A 192 -21.73 3.86 14.89
N ASN A 193 -22.91 3.45 15.35
CA ASN A 193 -24.17 4.10 15.00
C ASN A 193 -24.32 5.50 15.62
N THR A 194 -23.56 5.83 16.68
CA THR A 194 -23.58 7.19 17.26
C THR A 194 -22.66 8.17 16.55
N LEU A 195 -21.72 7.68 15.73
CA LEU A 195 -20.72 8.50 15.07
C LEU A 195 -21.26 9.14 13.78
N PRO A 196 -20.75 10.33 13.39
CA PRO A 196 -21.05 10.89 12.09
C PRO A 196 -20.48 10.01 10.96
N PRO A 197 -21.03 10.10 9.72
CA PRO A 197 -20.62 9.22 8.62
C PRO A 197 -19.12 9.22 8.28
N HIS A 198 -18.38 10.29 8.58
CA HIS A 198 -16.95 10.38 8.28
C HIS A 198 -16.04 9.84 9.40
N GLU A 199 -16.61 9.44 10.55
CA GLU A 199 -15.87 8.83 11.67
C GLU A 199 -16.17 7.33 11.82
N ARG A 200 -16.98 6.75 10.91
CA ARG A 200 -17.43 5.36 10.98
C ARG A 200 -17.07 4.63 9.68
N PRO A 201 -16.95 3.29 9.68
CA PRO A 201 -16.71 2.53 8.47
C PRO A 201 -17.86 2.66 7.48
N ASN A 202 -17.56 2.46 6.19
CA ASN A 202 -18.58 2.38 5.17
C ASN A 202 -19.40 1.07 5.24
N VAL A 203 -20.47 0.99 4.44
CA VAL A 203 -21.36 -0.18 4.43
C VAL A 203 -20.68 -1.46 3.98
N ALA A 204 -19.69 -1.41 3.08
CA ALA A 204 -18.98 -2.61 2.61
C ALA A 204 -18.08 -3.19 3.72
N TRP A 205 -17.39 -2.32 4.45
CA TRP A 205 -16.60 -2.72 5.63
C TRP A 205 -17.47 -3.31 6.72
N THR A 206 -18.60 -2.65 7.01
CA THR A 206 -19.57 -3.18 7.98
C THR A 206 -20.08 -4.56 7.58
N GLN A 207 -20.38 -4.77 6.30
CA GLN A 207 -20.84 -6.06 5.80
C GLN A 207 -19.75 -7.15 5.90
N LEU A 208 -18.51 -6.81 5.57
CA LEU A 208 -17.39 -7.75 5.59
C LEU A 208 -17.02 -8.18 7.02
N TRP A 209 -16.94 -7.24 7.96
CA TRP A 209 -16.34 -7.48 9.29
C TRP A 209 -17.35 -7.56 10.44
N LEU A 210 -18.52 -6.94 10.30
CA LEU A 210 -19.59 -7.00 11.31
C LEU A 210 -20.77 -7.88 10.89
N GLY A 211 -20.62 -8.56 9.74
CA GLY A 211 -21.51 -9.60 9.24
C GLY A 211 -21.37 -10.92 10.00
N ALA A 212 -21.92 -11.99 9.43
CA ALA A 212 -21.76 -13.35 9.96
C ALA A 212 -20.50 -14.01 9.39
N GLY A 213 -19.89 -14.94 10.15
CA GLY A 213 -18.78 -15.77 9.67
C GLY A 213 -17.38 -15.24 9.98
N LEU A 214 -17.16 -14.79 11.21
CA LEU A 214 -15.81 -14.55 11.74
C LEU A 214 -15.23 -15.86 12.26
N ASP A 215 -13.93 -16.07 12.05
CA ASP A 215 -13.22 -17.23 12.56
C ASP A 215 -12.72 -16.99 14.00
N TYR A 216 -12.44 -15.72 14.34
CA TYR A 216 -12.10 -15.27 15.68
C TYR A 216 -13.27 -14.54 16.36
N PRO A 217 -13.41 -14.68 17.70
CA PRO A 217 -14.49 -14.04 18.43
C PRO A 217 -14.29 -12.52 18.60
N GLU A 218 -13.08 -12.00 18.42
CA GLU A 218 -12.80 -10.56 18.40
C GLU A 218 -12.71 -10.04 16.95
N VAL A 219 -13.57 -9.07 16.58
CA VAL A 219 -13.63 -8.47 15.23
C VAL A 219 -12.25 -8.10 14.69
N PHE A 220 -11.45 -7.41 15.49
CA PHE A 220 -10.20 -6.84 15.01
C PHE A 220 -9.06 -7.85 14.93
N VAL A 221 -9.08 -8.91 15.75
CA VAL A 221 -8.17 -10.04 15.56
C VAL A 221 -8.45 -10.66 14.20
N ASP A 222 -9.72 -10.95 13.94
CA ASP A 222 -10.18 -11.52 12.67
C ASP A 222 -9.85 -10.61 11.48
N MET A 223 -10.04 -9.30 11.65
CA MET A 223 -9.69 -8.28 10.65
C MET A 223 -8.20 -8.28 10.30
N PHE A 224 -7.33 -8.24 11.31
CA PHE A 224 -5.91 -8.20 11.06
C PHE A 224 -5.36 -9.53 10.54
N CYS A 225 -5.91 -10.68 10.97
CA CYS A 225 -5.53 -12.00 10.43
C CYS A 225 -5.83 -12.16 8.93
N TYR A 226 -6.87 -11.51 8.42
CA TYR A 226 -7.39 -11.75 7.07
C TYR A 226 -7.42 -10.50 6.16
N GLY A 227 -6.93 -9.36 6.63
CA GLY A 227 -6.89 -8.12 5.85
C GLY A 227 -5.93 -8.18 4.65
N GLU A 228 -4.73 -8.73 4.85
CA GLU A 228 -3.61 -8.71 3.89
C GLU A 228 -3.68 -9.78 2.78
N PRO A 229 -3.23 -9.42 1.57
CA PRO A 229 -4.01 -8.61 0.65
C PRO A 229 -5.23 -9.42 0.21
N SER A 230 -6.32 -9.27 0.95
CA SER A 230 -7.59 -9.83 0.51
C SER A 230 -7.96 -9.24 -0.85
N SER A 231 -8.62 -10.04 -1.70
CA SER A 231 -9.21 -9.57 -2.97
C SER A 231 -10.11 -8.33 -2.82
N CYS A 232 -10.51 -7.98 -1.60
CA CYS A 232 -11.29 -6.79 -1.28
C CYS A 232 -10.48 -5.48 -1.46
N TRP A 233 -9.18 -5.48 -1.20
CA TRP A 233 -8.34 -4.28 -1.40
C TRP A 233 -8.22 -3.89 -2.86
N ASP A 234 -8.24 -4.87 -3.79
CA ASP A 234 -8.05 -4.63 -5.22
C ASP A 234 -9.11 -3.71 -5.82
N TRP A 235 -10.36 -3.85 -5.38
CA TRP A 235 -11.44 -2.96 -5.83
C TRP A 235 -11.70 -1.79 -4.87
N GLY A 236 -10.96 -1.72 -3.75
CA GLY A 236 -10.94 -0.60 -2.84
C GLY A 236 -12.19 -0.49 -1.96
N PHE A 237 -12.69 -1.60 -1.42
CA PHE A 237 -13.99 -1.65 -0.75
C PHE A 237 -14.21 -0.60 0.34
N ALA A 238 -13.18 -0.26 1.11
CA ALA A 238 -13.24 0.72 2.19
C ALA A 238 -13.16 2.18 1.69
N LEU A 239 -12.63 2.43 0.48
CA LEU A 239 -12.33 3.77 -0.03
C LEU A 239 -13.57 4.57 -0.46
N TRP A 240 -14.63 3.88 -0.85
CA TRP A 240 -15.79 4.49 -1.50
C TRP A 240 -16.86 4.89 -0.49
N SER A 241 -17.59 5.96 -0.81
CA SER A 241 -18.76 6.35 -0.01
C SER A 241 -19.89 5.33 -0.14
N ASP A 242 -20.76 5.28 0.85
CA ASP A 242 -21.94 4.40 0.85
C ASP A 242 -22.79 4.60 -0.41
N GLU A 243 -22.98 5.85 -0.86
CA GLU A 243 -23.75 6.16 -2.06
C GLU A 243 -23.13 5.55 -3.31
N ARG A 244 -21.79 5.61 -3.43
CA ARG A 244 -21.06 5.03 -4.57
C ARG A 244 -21.15 3.52 -4.57
N LEU A 245 -20.98 2.89 -3.42
CA LEU A 245 -21.07 1.43 -3.28
C LEU A 245 -22.46 0.92 -3.69
N ILE A 246 -23.51 1.63 -3.30
CA ILE A 246 -24.90 1.32 -3.67
C ILE A 246 -25.13 1.57 -5.16
N GLU A 247 -24.68 2.72 -5.70
CA GLU A 247 -24.82 3.07 -7.12
C GLU A 247 -24.19 1.99 -8.03
N TRP A 248 -23.03 1.46 -7.64
CA TRP A 248 -22.31 0.45 -8.42
C TRP A 248 -22.79 -0.98 -8.20
N GLY A 249 -23.72 -1.21 -7.26
CA GLY A 249 -24.11 -2.57 -6.86
C GLY A 249 -22.94 -3.37 -6.27
N ALA A 250 -21.97 -2.70 -5.65
CA ALA A 250 -20.74 -3.32 -5.15
C ALA A 250 -20.98 -4.21 -3.91
N LEU A 251 -22.14 -4.10 -3.25
CA LEU A 251 -22.48 -4.86 -2.04
C LEU A 251 -22.77 -6.34 -2.32
N ASP A 252 -23.04 -6.70 -3.58
CA ASP A 252 -23.27 -8.08 -4.01
C ASP A 252 -21.98 -8.81 -4.38
N GLN A 253 -20.82 -8.17 -4.26
CA GLN A 253 -19.52 -8.77 -4.57
C GLN A 253 -19.26 -10.02 -3.71
N PRO A 254 -18.92 -11.17 -4.31
CA PRO A 254 -18.62 -12.39 -3.55
C PRO A 254 -17.46 -12.22 -2.57
N SER A 255 -16.51 -11.33 -2.84
CA SER A 255 -15.40 -11.05 -1.92
C SER A 255 -15.87 -10.46 -0.58
N LEU A 256 -17.06 -9.82 -0.54
CA LEU A 256 -17.66 -9.30 0.70
C LEU A 256 -18.39 -10.38 1.51
N ARG A 257 -18.38 -11.63 1.05
CA ARG A 257 -19.06 -12.76 1.67
C ARG A 257 -18.02 -13.75 2.18
N ARG A 258 -17.90 -13.83 3.51
CA ARG A 258 -16.93 -14.72 4.16
C ARG A 258 -17.40 -16.16 4.29
N ASP A 259 -18.71 -16.37 4.22
CA ASP A 259 -19.36 -17.68 4.16
C ASP A 259 -19.07 -18.47 2.87
N VAL A 260 -18.44 -17.85 1.87
CA VAL A 260 -18.13 -18.46 0.57
C VAL A 260 -16.77 -19.19 0.57
N TYR A 261 -15.92 -18.96 1.57
CA TYR A 261 -14.58 -19.56 1.67
C TYR A 261 -14.44 -20.65 2.76
N ALA A 262 -15.57 -21.08 3.35
CA ALA A 262 -15.63 -22.18 4.32
C ALA A 262 -15.77 -23.57 3.66
#